data_AF-V5GKH2-F1
#
_entry.id   AF-V5GKH2-F1
#
_cell.length_a   1.000
_cell.length_b   1.000
_cell.length_c   1.000
_cell.angle_alpha   90.00
_cell.angle_beta   90.00
_cell.angle_gamma   90.00
#
_symmetry.space_group_name_H-M   'P 1'
#
loop_
_entity.id
_entity.type
_entity.pdbx_description
1 polymer ?
#
loop_
_entity_poly.entity_id
_entity_poly.type
_entity_poly.pdbx_seq_one_letter_code
_entity_poly.pdbx_strand_id
1 'polypeptide(L)'
;MSAVVHVAEYVVFAVLMISNLAVGLIFAFRGRALNSNTEETFLGSRTLGILPLSMSILASLVTAIGLVGFTAHFYTHGLHLLWGTIPALFLMPFISRVIVPVIYKLGVTSVFEYLRMRFGNKVGITACSLYFILNG
;
A
#
# COMPACT_ATOMS: atom_id res chain seq x y z
N MET A 1 15.78 19.40 -28.70
CA MET A 1 16.53 18.13 -28.55
C MET A 1 15.53 17.02 -28.79
N SER A 2 15.44 16.54 -30.04
CA SER A 2 14.36 15.64 -30.49
C SER A 2 14.40 14.33 -29.72
N ALA A 3 13.29 14.02 -29.04
CA ALA A 3 13.05 12.75 -28.38
C ALA A 3 12.89 11.66 -29.45
N VAL A 4 14.01 11.05 -29.85
CA VAL A 4 13.98 9.76 -30.56
C VAL A 4 13.71 8.71 -29.49
N VAL A 5 12.44 8.52 -29.15
CA VAL A 5 12.02 7.35 -28.37
C VAL A 5 12.39 6.12 -29.20
N HIS A 6 13.29 5.30 -28.66
CA HIS A 6 13.75 4.11 -29.38
C HIS A 6 12.60 3.09 -29.39
N VAL A 7 12.41 2.38 -30.50
CA VAL A 7 11.37 1.33 -30.64
C VAL A 7 11.37 0.36 -29.45
N ALA A 8 12.54 0.12 -28.85
CA ALA A 8 12.72 -0.66 -27.64
C ALA A 8 11.89 -0.17 -26.44
N GLU A 9 11.76 1.15 -26.21
CA GLU A 9 11.01 1.70 -25.08
C GLU A 9 9.51 1.46 -25.20
N TYR A 10 8.97 1.57 -26.42
CA TYR A 10 7.58 1.26 -26.70
C TYR A 10 7.28 -0.24 -26.52
N VAL A 11 8.20 -1.10 -26.94
CA VAL A 11 8.10 -2.56 -26.74
C VAL A 11 8.10 -2.91 -25.26
N VAL A 12 9.00 -2.34 -24.46
CA VAL A 12 9.05 -2.57 -23.00
C VAL A 12 7.76 -2.08 -22.34
N PHE A 13 7.26 -0.90 -22.70
CA PHE A 13 6.01 -0.37 -22.16
C PHE A 13 4.81 -1.29 -22.48
N ALA A 14 4.70 -1.73 -23.73
CA ALA A 14 3.63 -2.65 -24.16
C ALA A 14 3.69 -3.99 -23.41
N VAL A 15 4.88 -4.57 -23.26
CA VAL A 15 5.07 -5.83 -22.52
C VAL A 15 4.68 -5.68 -21.05
N LEU A 16 5.12 -4.62 -20.38
CA LEU A 16 4.77 -4.34 -18.98
C LEU A 16 3.27 -4.10 -18.79
N MET A 17 2.64 -3.39 -19.74
CA MET A 17 1.21 -3.14 -19.69
C MET A 17 0.43 -4.45 -19.86
N ILE A 18 0.80 -5.27 -20.86
CA ILE A 18 0.17 -6.57 -21.10
C ILE A 18 0.37 -7.50 -19.92
N SER A 19 1.56 -7.54 -19.30
CA SER A 19 1.81 -8.40 -18.14
C SER A 19 0.96 -8.01 -16.93
N ASN A 20 0.85 -6.71 -16.63
CA ASN A 20 -0.01 -6.24 -15.54
C ASN A 20 -1.49 -6.52 -15.82
N LEU A 21 -1.93 -6.27 -17.06
CA LEU A 21 -3.29 -6.57 -17.49
C LEU A 21 -3.60 -8.07 -17.43
N ALA A 22 -2.66 -8.92 -17.85
CA ALA A 22 -2.82 -10.37 -17.82
C ALA A 22 -2.97 -10.88 -16.39
N VAL A 23 -2.14 -10.40 -15.44
CA VAL A 23 -2.28 -10.75 -14.03
C VAL A 23 -3.65 -10.31 -13.50
N GLY A 24 -4.04 -9.05 -13.75
CA GLY A 24 -5.36 -8.54 -13.35
C GLY A 24 -6.52 -9.34 -13.95
N LEU A 25 -6.42 -9.74 -15.22
CA LEU A 25 -7.44 -10.49 -15.94
C LEU A 25 -7.53 -11.94 -15.45
N ILE A 26 -6.41 -12.60 -15.18
CA ILE A 26 -6.36 -13.95 -14.59
C ILE A 26 -7.00 -13.92 -13.20
N PHE A 27 -6.66 -12.94 -12.34
CA PHE A 27 -7.29 -12.77 -11.03
C PHE A 27 -8.78 -12.43 -11.14
N ALA A 28 -9.18 -11.61 -12.10
CA ALA A 28 -10.59 -11.25 -12.33
C ALA A 28 -11.43 -12.44 -12.80
N PHE A 29 -10.90 -13.29 -13.70
CA PHE A 29 -11.62 -14.48 -14.17
C PHE A 29 -11.59 -15.62 -13.15
N ARG A 30 -10.47 -15.87 -12.45
CA ARG A 30 -10.41 -16.86 -11.36
C ARG A 30 -11.25 -16.43 -10.16
N GLY A 31 -11.25 -15.15 -9.81
CA GLY A 31 -12.08 -14.59 -8.74
C GLY A 31 -13.58 -14.62 -9.06
N ARG A 32 -13.97 -14.61 -10.34
CA ARG A 32 -15.38 -14.76 -10.75
C ARG A 32 -15.88 -16.21 -10.66
N ALA A 33 -14.97 -17.20 -10.72
CA ALA A 33 -15.28 -18.61 -10.49
C ALA A 33 -15.45 -18.93 -8.99
N LEU A 34 -14.73 -18.23 -8.10
CA LEU A 34 -15.01 -18.18 -6.66
C LEU A 34 -16.03 -17.06 -6.35
N ASN A 35 -17.28 -17.25 -6.76
CA ASN A 35 -18.34 -16.40 -6.25
C ASN A 35 -18.51 -16.63 -4.74
N SER A 36 -18.73 -15.54 -4.01
CA SER A 36 -19.30 -15.43 -2.65
C SER A 36 -18.38 -15.32 -1.42
N ASN A 37 -17.51 -14.32 -1.36
CA ASN A 37 -17.55 -13.34 -0.26
C ASN A 37 -16.58 -12.17 -0.50
N THR A 38 -17.07 -10.93 -0.34
CA THR A 38 -16.21 -9.72 -0.30
C THR A 38 -15.12 -9.86 0.77
N GLU A 39 -15.41 -10.60 1.85
CA GLU A 39 -14.45 -10.92 2.89
C GLU A 39 -13.30 -11.82 2.42
N GLU A 40 -13.50 -12.77 1.49
CA GLU A 40 -12.41 -13.63 1.01
C GLU A 40 -11.46 -12.88 0.07
N THR A 41 -11.97 -11.94 -0.72
CA THR A 41 -11.17 -11.12 -1.64
C THR A 41 -10.43 -9.98 -0.91
N PHE A 42 -11.02 -9.39 0.14
CA PHE A 42 -10.39 -8.31 0.92
C PHE A 42 -9.55 -8.81 2.11
N LEU A 43 -9.90 -9.94 2.72
CA LEU A 43 -9.16 -10.53 3.86
C LEU A 43 -8.27 -11.69 3.44
N GLY A 44 -8.33 -12.12 2.18
CA GLY A 44 -7.53 -13.21 1.63
C GLY A 44 -7.70 -14.52 2.38
N SER A 45 -8.85 -14.72 3.05
CA SER A 45 -8.99 -15.65 4.17
C SER A 45 -8.00 -15.28 5.29
N ARG A 46 -8.41 -15.19 6.55
CA ARG A 46 -7.51 -14.93 7.72
C ARG A 46 -6.35 -15.95 7.90
N THR A 47 -6.11 -16.78 6.89
CA THR A 47 -5.09 -17.79 6.69
C THR A 47 -3.91 -17.34 5.81
N LEU A 48 -3.94 -16.13 5.21
CA LEU A 48 -2.73 -15.57 4.58
C LEU A 48 -1.61 -15.53 5.62
N GLY A 49 -0.58 -16.36 5.42
CA GLY A 49 0.56 -16.45 6.33
C GLY A 49 1.22 -15.08 6.55
N ILE A 50 2.00 -14.97 7.62
CA ILE A 50 2.72 -13.72 7.97
C ILE A 50 3.61 -13.22 6.81
N LEU A 51 4.10 -14.15 5.97
CA LEU A 51 4.99 -13.90 4.84
C LEU A 51 4.30 -13.15 3.67
N PRO A 52 3.23 -13.66 3.05
CA PRO A 52 2.54 -12.94 1.98
C PRO A 52 1.90 -11.63 2.44
N LEU A 53 1.43 -11.56 3.70
CA LEU A 53 0.91 -10.33 4.29
C LEU A 53 1.99 -9.23 4.33
N SER A 54 3.18 -9.56 4.83
CA SER A 54 4.29 -8.60 4.91
C SER A 54 4.74 -8.14 3.53
N MET A 55 4.79 -9.04 2.54
CA MET A 55 5.14 -8.69 1.17
C MET A 55 4.16 -7.71 0.53
N SER A 56 2.85 -7.88 0.76
CA SER A 56 1.82 -6.95 0.25
C SER A 56 1.91 -5.56 0.89
N ILE A 57 2.18 -5.51 2.20
CA ILE A 57 2.39 -4.24 2.91
C ILE A 57 3.63 -3.52 2.37
N LEU A 58 4.75 -4.23 2.21
CA LEU A 58 5.97 -3.66 1.63
C LEU A 58 5.74 -3.17 0.19
N ALA A 59 5.03 -3.95 -0.62
CA ALA A 59 4.65 -3.54 -1.98
C ALA A 59 3.79 -2.26 -1.98
N SER A 60 2.86 -2.14 -1.03
CA SER A 60 1.99 -0.95 -0.91
C SER A 60 2.73 0.30 -0.41
N LEU A 61 3.87 0.14 0.27
CA LEU A 61 4.70 1.26 0.73
C LEU A 61 5.59 1.82 -0.37
N VAL A 62 5.90 1.04 -1.41
CA VAL A 62 6.80 1.45 -2.48
C VAL A 62 6.01 2.14 -3.59
N THR A 63 6.32 3.40 -3.84
CA THR A 63 5.73 4.21 -4.92
C THR A 63 6.81 4.83 -5.80
N ALA A 64 6.52 4.98 -7.10
CA ALA A 64 7.44 5.61 -8.05
C ALA A 64 7.76 7.07 -7.69
N ILE A 65 6.76 7.80 -7.19
CA ILE A 65 6.89 9.19 -6.73
C ILE A 65 7.86 9.26 -5.55
N GLY A 66 7.76 8.33 -4.60
CA GLY A 66 8.68 8.24 -3.47
C GLY A 66 10.13 8.02 -3.91
N LEU A 67 10.36 7.15 -4.90
CA LEU A 67 11.70 6.87 -5.44
C LEU A 67 12.33 8.10 -6.11
N VAL A 68 11.57 8.78 -6.97
CA VAL A 68 12.03 10.01 -7.66
C VAL A 68 12.25 11.13 -6.64
N GLY A 69 11.33 11.29 -5.68
CA GLY A 69 11.47 12.28 -4.60
C GLY A 69 12.70 12.03 -3.73
N PHE A 70 12.96 10.77 -3.38
CA PHE A 70 14.14 10.39 -2.60
C PHE A 70 15.42 10.69 -3.37
N THR A 71 15.54 10.28 -4.63
CA THR A 71 16.73 10.57 -5.44
C THR A 71 16.95 12.07 -5.68
N ALA A 72 15.90 12.84 -5.93
CA ALA A 72 15.97 14.29 -6.06
C ALA A 72 16.44 14.98 -4.77
N HIS A 73 15.99 14.49 -3.62
CA HIS A 73 16.39 15.01 -2.31
C HIS A 73 17.84 14.61 -1.97
N PHE A 74 18.25 13.37 -2.26
CA PHE A 74 19.65 12.95 -2.11
C PHE A 74 20.60 13.77 -2.99
N TYR A 75 20.15 14.14 -4.19
CA TYR A 75 20.93 14.97 -5.10
C TYR A 75 21.09 16.42 -4.61
N THR A 76 20.09 16.96 -3.91
CA THR A 76 20.07 18.38 -3.49
C THR A 76 20.58 18.61 -2.07
N HIS A 77 20.28 17.71 -1.13
CA HIS A 77 20.58 17.87 0.30
C HIS A 77 21.55 16.80 0.86
N GLY A 78 22.05 15.90 0.01
CA GLY A 78 22.99 14.85 0.41
C GLY A 78 22.38 13.83 1.38
N LEU A 79 23.18 13.35 2.34
CA LEU A 79 22.83 12.27 3.27
C LEU A 79 21.89 12.68 4.43
N HIS A 80 21.36 13.91 4.44
CA HIS A 80 20.51 14.40 5.52
C HIS A 80 19.24 13.53 5.73
N LEU A 81 18.70 12.96 4.65
CA LEU A 81 17.55 12.06 4.71
C LEU A 81 17.77 10.78 5.52
N LEU A 82 19.01 10.29 5.64
CA LEU A 82 19.31 9.10 6.43
C LEU A 82 19.02 9.30 7.91
N TRP A 83 19.06 10.55 8.39
CA TRP A 83 18.68 10.87 9.77
C TRP A 83 17.21 10.53 10.04
N GLY A 84 16.33 10.69 9.04
CA GLY A 84 14.91 10.30 9.13
C GLY A 84 14.68 8.79 9.08
N THR A 85 15.63 8.01 8.58
CA THR A 85 15.51 6.54 8.52
C THR A 85 15.70 5.89 9.90
N ILE A 86 16.51 6.49 10.77
CA ILE A 86 16.77 6.01 12.14
C ILE A 86 15.47 5.93 12.97
N PRO A 87 14.65 6.99 13.10
CA PRO A 87 13.38 6.89 13.84
C PRO A 87 12.39 5.93 13.18
N ALA A 88 12.39 5.82 11.84
CA ALA A 88 11.52 4.86 11.14
C ALA A 88 11.87 3.40 11.48
N LEU A 89 13.16 3.08 11.63
CA LEU A 89 13.64 1.75 12.04
C LEU A 89 13.20 1.40 13.47
N PHE A 90 13.12 2.37 14.38
CA PHE A 90 12.61 2.17 15.74
C PHE A 90 11.07 2.14 15.80
N LEU A 91 10.39 2.88 14.94
CA LEU A 91 8.92 2.91 14.90
C LEU A 91 8.33 1.59 14.41
N MET A 92 8.95 0.95 13.41
CA MET A 92 8.53 -0.34 12.84
C MET A 92 8.28 -1.45 13.88
N PRO A 93 9.24 -1.81 14.76
CA PRO A 93 9.02 -2.85 15.77
C PRO A 93 8.00 -2.42 16.84
N PHE A 94 7.90 -1.11 17.14
CA PHE A 94 6.90 -0.59 18.08
C PHE A 94 5.47 -0.78 17.52
N ILE A 95 5.25 -0.41 16.26
CA ILE A 95 3.97 -0.59 15.56
C ILE A 95 3.62 -2.09 15.49
N SER A 96 4.60 -2.93 15.12
CA SER A 96 4.42 -4.39 15.04
C SER A 96 4.00 -5.01 16.38
N ARG A 97 4.56 -4.56 17.50
CA ARG A 97 4.27 -5.15 18.82
C ARG A 97 3.06 -4.56 19.53
N VAL A 98 2.69 -3.31 19.24
CA VAL A 98 1.62 -2.61 19.98
C VAL A 98 0.36 -2.47 19.13
N ILE A 99 0.49 -2.03 17.88
CA ILE A 99 -0.66 -1.70 17.03
C ILE A 99 -1.23 -2.97 16.39
N VAL A 100 -0.39 -3.86 15.87
CA VAL A 100 -0.86 -5.10 15.22
C VAL A 100 -1.70 -5.98 16.16
N PRO A 101 -1.27 -6.31 17.40
CA PRO A 101 -2.11 -7.16 18.27
C PRO A 101 -3.39 -6.47 18.74
N VAL A 102 -3.42 -5.13 18.81
CA VAL A 102 -4.64 -4.37 19.16
C VAL A 102 -5.67 -4.46 18.03
N ILE A 103 -5.24 -4.24 16.77
CA ILE A 103 -6.13 -4.34 15.61
C ILE A 103 -6.61 -5.79 15.42
N TYR A 104 -5.71 -6.77 15.57
CA TYR A 104 -6.05 -8.18 15.39
C TYR A 104 -7.01 -8.71 16.47
N LYS A 105 -6.91 -8.21 17.71
CA LYS A 105 -7.82 -8.60 18.82
C LYS A 105 -9.22 -8.01 18.69
N LEU A 106 -9.36 -6.81 18.13
CA LEU A 106 -10.68 -6.19 17.94
C LEU A 106 -11.38 -6.66 16.65
N GLY A 107 -10.71 -7.42 15.78
CA GLY A 107 -11.30 -7.96 14.56
C GLY A 107 -11.67 -6.90 13.52
N VAL A 108 -11.15 -5.68 13.67
CA VAL A 108 -11.50 -4.55 12.82
C VAL A 108 -10.63 -4.54 11.57
N THR A 109 -11.26 -4.45 10.40
CA THR A 109 -10.58 -4.50 9.10
C THR A 109 -10.04 -3.14 8.64
N SER A 110 -10.41 -2.06 9.35
CA SER A 110 -10.02 -0.69 9.00
C SER A 110 -9.71 0.18 10.23
N VAL A 111 -8.65 0.99 10.13
CA VAL A 111 -8.26 1.97 11.17
C VAL A 111 -9.37 2.98 11.46
N PHE A 112 -10.16 3.33 10.44
CA PHE A 112 -11.30 4.24 10.59
C PHE A 112 -12.40 3.65 11.46
N GLU A 113 -12.59 2.34 11.39
CA GLU A 113 -13.60 1.65 12.19
C GLU A 113 -13.15 1.50 13.66
N TYR A 114 -11.84 1.35 13.90
CA TYR A 114 -11.27 1.48 15.25
C TYR A 114 -11.54 2.88 15.84
N LEU A 115 -11.30 3.95 15.07
CA LEU A 115 -11.61 5.32 15.49
C LEU A 115 -13.10 5.50 15.79
N ARG A 116 -13.96 4.87 14.98
CA ARG A 116 -15.42 4.92 15.12
C ARG A 116 -15.91 4.24 16.39
N MET A 117 -15.34 3.09 16.76
CA MET A 117 -15.69 2.36 17.99
C MET A 117 -15.17 3.07 19.26
N ARG A 118 -13.98 3.66 19.20
CA ARG A 118 -13.35 4.29 20.39
C ARG A 118 -13.84 5.71 20.67
N PHE A 119 -14.05 6.53 19.63
CA PHE A 119 -14.38 7.96 19.74
C PHE A 119 -15.76 8.33 19.20
N GLY A 120 -16.53 7.35 18.72
CA GLY A 120 -17.88 7.52 18.22
C GLY A 120 -17.97 7.85 16.73
N ASN A 121 -19.19 7.73 16.19
CA ASN A 121 -19.48 7.82 14.75
C ASN A 121 -19.00 9.12 14.09
N LYS A 122 -18.99 10.23 14.84
CA LYS A 122 -18.63 11.56 14.32
C LYS A 122 -17.15 11.65 13.97
N VAL A 123 -16.27 11.16 14.85
CA VAL A 123 -14.81 11.23 14.66
C VAL A 123 -14.35 10.34 13.51
N GLY A 124 -14.98 9.17 13.34
CA GLY A 124 -14.70 8.29 12.20
C GLY A 124 -15.03 8.94 10.85
N ILE A 125 -16.15 9.65 10.75
CA ILE A 125 -16.54 10.34 9.50
C ILE A 125 -15.61 11.53 9.23
N THR A 126 -15.25 12.31 10.26
CA THR A 126 -14.31 13.43 10.11
C THR A 126 -12.93 12.96 9.65
N ALA A 127 -12.44 11.83 10.17
CA ALA A 127 -11.18 11.24 9.74
C ALA A 127 -11.23 10.78 8.27
N CYS A 128 -12.32 10.15 7.84
CA CYS A 128 -12.52 9.78 6.44
C CYS A 128 -12.54 11.01 5.52
N SER A 129 -13.28 12.07 5.90
CA SER A 129 -13.33 13.31 5.11
C SER A 129 -11.97 13.98 5.03
N LEU A 130 -11.21 14.02 6.13
CA LEU A 130 -9.88 14.63 6.15
C LEU A 130 -8.90 13.84 5.28
N TYR A 131 -8.95 12.50 5.34
CA TYR A 131 -8.12 11.65 4.49
C TYR A 131 -8.41 11.88 3.00
N PHE A 132 -9.69 11.97 2.62
CA PHE A 132 -10.08 12.22 1.24
C PHE A 132 -9.61 13.59 0.75
N ILE A 133 -9.70 14.64 1.59
CA ILE A 133 -9.21 15.98 1.26
C ILE A 133 -7.67 16.02 1.14
N LEU A 134 -6.95 15.25 1.95
CA LEU A 134 -5.50 15.24 1.93
C LEU A 134 -4.93 14.45 0.73
N ASN A 135 -5.65 13.44 0.24
CA ASN A 135 -5.20 12.54 -0.84
C ASN A 135 -5.81 12.86 -2.22
N GLY A 136 -6.72 13.83 -2.31
CA GLY A 136 -7.31 14.34 -3.56
C GLY A 136 -6.64 15.61 -4.02
#